data_AF-A0A5P8AVY5-F1
#
_entry.id   AF-A0A5P8AVY5-F1
#
_cell.length_a   1.000
_cell.length_b   1.000
_cell.length_c   1.000
_cell.angle_alpha   90.00
_cell.angle_beta   90.00
_cell.angle_gamma   90.00
#
_symmetry.space_group_name_H-M   'P 1'
#
loop_
_entity.id
_entity.type
_entity.pdbx_description
1 polymer ?
#
loop_
_entity_poly.entity_id
_entity_poly.type
_entity_poly.pdbx_seq_one_letter_code
_entity_poly.pdbx_strand_id
1 'polypeptide(L)'
;AVGAVTGADILKAMVKDNGDAAKLATSQNAGAAPKDATIAGGIALRVMSKDGKFAGPSAAADDAVTAVKGVAVSAVTKALDTLTIAIRTTIDLGLKEVQEAMKINASDIPVISNKKTPEAKNE
;
A
#
# COMPACT_ATOMS: atom_id res chain seq x y z
N ALA A 1 -11.84 -8.61 13.51
CA ALA A 1 -11.42 -8.27 12.14
C ALA A 1 -10.32 -7.22 12.09
N VAL A 2 -10.58 -5.95 11.75
CA VAL A 2 -9.51 -4.97 11.40
C VAL A 2 -8.51 -4.70 12.52
N GLY A 3 -8.95 -4.68 13.78
CA GLY A 3 -8.07 -4.52 14.94
C GLY A 3 -7.09 -5.67 15.18
N ALA A 4 -7.43 -6.89 14.74
CA ALA A 4 -6.68 -8.11 15.02
C ALA A 4 -5.61 -8.44 13.97
N VAL A 5 -5.52 -7.67 12.88
CA VAL A 5 -4.65 -7.98 11.73
C VAL A 5 -3.72 -6.82 11.41
N THR A 6 -2.57 -7.15 10.80
CA THR A 6 -1.60 -6.18 10.30
C THR A 6 -1.96 -5.72 8.89
N GLY A 7 -1.35 -4.62 8.43
CA GLY A 7 -1.53 -4.17 7.04
C GLY A 7 -1.01 -5.16 6.01
N ALA A 8 0.02 -5.94 6.34
CA ALA A 8 0.53 -7.01 5.47
C ALA A 8 -0.49 -8.16 5.30
N ASP A 9 -1.21 -8.53 6.36
CA ASP A 9 -2.27 -9.54 6.28
C ASP A 9 -3.44 -9.05 5.42
N ILE A 10 -3.79 -7.77 5.54
CA ILE A 10 -4.83 -7.12 4.72
C ILE A 10 -4.40 -7.13 3.24
N LEU A 11 -3.18 -6.66 2.93
CA LEU A 11 -2.67 -6.66 1.55
C LEU A 11 -2.66 -8.07 0.94
N LYS A 12 -2.15 -9.07 1.67
CA LYS A 12 -2.17 -10.47 1.23
C LYS A 12 -3.59 -10.98 0.94
N ALA A 13 -4.59 -10.51 1.66
CA ALA A 13 -5.99 -10.87 1.38
C ALA A 13 -6.53 -10.16 0.13
N MET A 14 -6.14 -8.89 -0.09
CA MET A 14 -6.60 -8.08 -1.23
C MET A 14 -6.04 -8.55 -2.58
N VAL A 15 -4.76 -8.94 -2.62
CA VAL A 15 -4.05 -9.25 -3.88
C VAL A 15 -4.29 -10.67 -4.39
N LYS A 16 -5.04 -11.49 -3.66
CA LYS A 16 -5.41 -12.83 -4.12
C LYS A 16 -6.40 -12.71 -5.28
N ASP A 17 -6.00 -13.22 -6.44
CA ASP A 17 -6.88 -13.27 -7.60
C ASP A 17 -8.11 -14.13 -7.32
N ASN A 18 -9.29 -13.61 -7.69
CA ASN A 18 -10.60 -14.13 -7.33
C ASN A 18 -10.74 -14.51 -5.83
N GLY A 19 -10.01 -13.81 -4.95
CA GLY A 19 -9.93 -14.11 -3.54
C GLY A 19 -11.22 -13.78 -2.78
N ASP A 20 -11.38 -14.40 -1.62
CA ASP A 20 -12.57 -14.26 -0.78
C ASP A 20 -12.81 -12.80 -0.31
N ALA A 21 -11.74 -12.00 -0.18
CA ALA A 21 -11.87 -10.57 0.10
C ALA A 21 -12.55 -9.81 -1.06
N ALA A 22 -12.21 -10.12 -2.30
CA ALA A 22 -12.83 -9.52 -3.48
C ALA A 22 -14.31 -9.94 -3.63
N LYS A 23 -14.62 -11.20 -3.30
CA LYS A 23 -16.01 -11.69 -3.22
C LYS A 23 -16.81 -10.91 -2.17
N LEU A 24 -16.29 -10.75 -0.95
CA LEU A 24 -16.94 -9.95 0.10
C LEU A 24 -17.16 -8.49 -0.33
N ALA A 25 -16.16 -7.87 -0.97
CA ALA A 25 -16.27 -6.48 -1.44
C ALA A 25 -17.37 -6.28 -2.50
N THR A 26 -17.68 -7.33 -3.25
CA THR A 26 -18.74 -7.38 -4.26
C THR A 26 -20.05 -7.99 -3.74
N SER A 27 -20.17 -8.14 -2.42
CA SER A 27 -21.36 -8.70 -1.75
C SER A 27 -21.67 -10.15 -2.14
N GLN A 28 -20.67 -10.90 -2.60
CA GLN A 28 -20.76 -12.33 -2.87
C GLN A 28 -20.43 -13.14 -1.61
N ASN A 29 -20.92 -14.37 -1.56
CA ASN A 29 -20.58 -15.30 -0.48
C ASN A 29 -19.12 -15.73 -0.59
N ALA A 30 -18.34 -15.47 0.45
CA ALA A 30 -16.95 -15.88 0.57
C ALA A 30 -16.76 -17.22 1.30
N GLY A 31 -17.84 -17.97 1.50
CA GLY A 31 -17.84 -19.23 2.26
C GLY A 31 -18.19 -19.03 3.73
N ALA A 32 -18.25 -20.13 4.49
CA ALA A 32 -18.58 -20.09 5.91
C ALA A 32 -17.42 -19.49 6.73
N ALA A 33 -17.73 -18.46 7.52
CA ALA A 33 -16.83 -17.81 8.49
C ALA A 33 -15.48 -17.31 7.93
N PRO A 34 -15.48 -16.22 7.12
CA PRO A 34 -14.24 -15.63 6.62
C PRO A 34 -13.31 -15.18 7.77
N LYS A 35 -12.01 -15.40 7.59
CA LYS A 35 -10.97 -14.99 8.56
C LYS A 35 -10.91 -13.47 8.70
N ASP A 36 -10.37 -12.99 9.82
CA ASP A 36 -10.24 -11.55 10.10
C ASP A 36 -9.53 -10.77 8.99
N ALA A 37 -8.45 -11.32 8.41
CA ALA A 37 -7.72 -10.69 7.31
C ALA A 37 -8.56 -10.62 6.03
N THR A 38 -9.38 -11.64 5.76
CA THR A 38 -10.30 -11.68 4.62
C THR A 38 -11.41 -10.64 4.77
N ILE A 39 -11.98 -10.51 5.98
CA ILE A 39 -12.97 -9.46 6.28
C ILE A 39 -12.34 -8.08 6.14
N ALA A 40 -11.15 -7.86 6.71
CA ALA A 40 -10.45 -6.58 6.64
C ALA A 40 -10.05 -6.20 5.19
N GLY A 41 -9.57 -7.16 4.40
CA GLY A 41 -9.30 -6.99 2.98
C GLY A 41 -10.55 -6.68 2.18
N GLY A 42 -11.67 -7.35 2.48
CA GLY A 42 -12.96 -7.08 1.85
C GLY A 42 -13.49 -5.68 2.19
N ILE A 43 -13.33 -5.23 3.44
CA ILE A 43 -13.66 -3.86 3.87
C ILE A 43 -12.80 -2.85 3.10
N ALA A 44 -11.48 -3.05 3.04
CA ALA A 44 -10.59 -2.14 2.32
C ALA A 44 -10.95 -2.05 0.82
N LEU A 45 -11.15 -3.19 0.15
CA LEU A 45 -11.58 -3.23 -1.25
C LEU A 45 -12.95 -2.58 -1.46
N ARG A 46 -13.91 -2.82 -0.55
CA ARG A 46 -15.23 -2.19 -0.61
C ARG A 46 -15.10 -0.68 -0.55
N VAL A 47 -14.33 -0.14 0.39
CA VAL A 47 -14.14 1.31 0.57
C VAL A 47 -13.45 1.96 -0.62
N MET A 48 -12.43 1.30 -1.18
CA MET A 48 -11.67 1.83 -2.31
C MET A 48 -12.43 1.74 -3.65
N SER A 49 -13.49 0.95 -3.71
CA SER A 49 -14.34 0.83 -4.90
C SER A 49 -15.20 2.08 -5.07
N LYS A 50 -15.37 2.54 -6.32
CA LYS A 50 -16.12 3.77 -6.66
C LYS A 50 -17.51 3.85 -6.01
N ASP A 51 -18.27 2.76 -6.07
CA ASP A 51 -19.63 2.66 -5.52
C ASP A 51 -19.67 1.89 -4.19
N GLY A 52 -18.52 1.83 -3.52
CA GLY A 52 -18.30 1.19 -2.23
C GLY A 52 -19.12 1.78 -1.10
N LYS A 53 -20.12 1.03 -0.61
CA LYS A 53 -20.95 1.44 0.54
C LYS A 53 -21.21 0.28 1.48
N PHE A 54 -21.29 0.56 2.77
CA PHE A 54 -21.74 -0.39 3.78
C PHE A 54 -23.22 -0.21 4.05
N ALA A 55 -23.95 -1.32 4.18
CA ALA A 55 -25.31 -1.29 4.70
C ALA A 55 -25.27 -0.98 6.20
N GLY A 56 -26.29 -0.30 6.71
CA GLY A 56 -26.39 0.07 8.12
C GLY A 56 -27.81 0.50 8.49
N PRO A 57 -28.08 0.72 9.78
CA PRO A 57 -29.32 1.35 10.25
C PRO A 57 -29.50 2.74 9.61
N SER A 58 -30.68 3.33 9.79
CA SER A 58 -30.94 4.69 9.29
C SER A 58 -29.88 5.67 9.80
N ALA A 59 -29.70 6.79 9.08
CA ALA A 59 -28.68 7.79 9.39
C ALA A 59 -28.80 8.42 10.80
N ALA A 60 -29.86 8.12 11.55
CA ALA A 60 -30.05 8.53 12.94
C ALA A 60 -29.28 7.66 13.96
N ALA A 61 -28.62 6.58 13.52
CA ALA A 61 -27.78 5.73 14.38
C ALA A 61 -26.30 6.13 14.28
N ASP A 62 -25.97 7.27 14.88
CA ASP A 62 -24.66 7.93 14.79
C ASP A 62 -23.48 7.04 15.23
N ASP A 63 -23.69 6.18 16.23
CA ASP A 63 -22.65 5.28 16.76
C ASP A 63 -22.23 4.22 15.73
N ALA A 64 -23.21 3.61 15.05
CA ALA A 64 -22.94 2.60 14.03
C ALA A 64 -22.19 3.19 12.84
N VAL A 65 -22.60 4.40 12.41
CA VAL A 65 -21.94 5.13 11.33
C VAL A 65 -20.49 5.45 11.70
N THR A 66 -20.24 5.90 12.93
CA THR A 66 -18.89 6.24 13.41
C THR A 66 -18.01 5.00 13.50
N ALA A 67 -18.52 3.89 14.02
CA ALA A 67 -17.79 2.63 14.10
C ALA A 67 -17.39 2.11 12.70
N VAL A 68 -18.33 2.09 11.75
CA VAL A 68 -18.05 1.64 10.37
C VAL A 68 -17.01 2.53 9.70
N LYS A 69 -17.10 3.86 9.87
CA LYS A 69 -16.09 4.80 9.35
C LYS A 69 -14.71 4.53 9.94
N GLY A 70 -14.61 4.34 11.26
CA GLY A 70 -13.34 4.05 11.92
C GLY A 70 -12.69 2.76 11.41
N VAL A 71 -13.48 1.69 11.27
CA VAL A 71 -13.03 0.41 10.74
C VAL A 71 -12.61 0.53 9.26
N ALA A 72 -13.39 1.24 8.45
CA ALA A 72 -13.11 1.49 7.03
C ALA A 72 -11.79 2.24 6.84
N VAL A 73 -11.62 3.38 7.52
CA VAL A 73 -10.39 4.18 7.46
C VAL A 73 -9.20 3.36 7.94
N SER A 74 -9.33 2.67 9.08
CA SER A 74 -8.22 1.86 9.62
C SER A 74 -7.77 0.75 8.66
N ALA A 75 -8.72 0.06 8.00
CA ALA A 75 -8.37 -0.99 7.04
C ALA A 75 -7.60 -0.45 5.83
N VAL A 76 -8.06 0.67 5.26
CA VAL A 76 -7.42 1.32 4.11
C VAL A 76 -6.04 1.87 4.49
N THR A 77 -5.94 2.60 5.59
CA THR A 77 -4.67 3.17 6.07
C THR A 77 -3.64 2.07 6.30
N LYS A 78 -3.98 1.00 7.04
CA LYS A 78 -3.06 -0.12 7.28
C LYS A 78 -2.55 -0.74 5.97
N ALA A 79 -3.43 -0.96 5.00
CA ALA A 79 -3.06 -1.55 3.72
C ALA A 79 -2.14 -0.62 2.90
N LEU A 80 -2.50 0.65 2.75
CA LEU A 80 -1.74 1.62 1.96
C LEU A 80 -0.40 1.99 2.60
N ASP A 81 -0.33 2.11 3.92
CA ASP A 81 0.92 2.37 4.64
C ASP A 81 1.91 1.23 4.43
N THR A 82 1.43 -0.01 4.55
CA THR A 82 2.27 -1.20 4.32
C THR A 82 2.73 -1.28 2.87
N LEU A 83 1.85 -0.97 1.90
CA LEU A 83 2.21 -0.95 0.48
C LEU A 83 3.27 0.12 0.20
N THR A 84 3.13 1.31 0.79
CA THR A 84 4.08 2.40 0.65
C THR A 84 5.45 2.01 1.20
N ILE A 85 5.49 1.38 2.38
CA ILE A 85 6.74 0.87 2.97
C ILE A 85 7.37 -0.18 2.05
N ALA A 86 6.59 -1.14 1.57
CA ALA A 86 7.10 -2.21 0.69
C ALA A 86 7.69 -1.65 -0.62
N ILE A 87 7.04 -0.66 -1.24
CA ILE A 87 7.56 0.03 -2.44
C ILE A 87 8.87 0.74 -2.11
N ARG A 88 8.93 1.51 -1.01
CA ARG A 88 10.15 2.23 -0.62
C ARG A 88 11.31 1.28 -0.36
N THR A 89 11.09 0.21 0.41
CA THR A 89 12.12 -0.79 0.68
C THR A 89 12.61 -1.46 -0.61
N THR A 90 11.72 -1.74 -1.56
CA THR A 90 12.11 -2.32 -2.85
C THR A 90 12.96 -1.35 -3.68
N ILE A 91 12.60 -0.07 -3.71
CA ILE A 91 13.38 0.98 -4.37
C ILE A 91 14.74 1.14 -3.71
N ASP A 92 14.80 1.17 -2.37
CA ASP A 92 16.05 1.31 -1.61
C ASP A 92 17.01 0.13 -1.89
N LEU A 93 16.49 -1.10 -1.97
CA LEU A 93 17.26 -2.28 -2.34
C LEU A 93 17.80 -2.18 -3.77
N GLY A 94 16.96 -1.79 -4.73
CA GLY A 94 17.39 -1.60 -6.12
C GLY A 94 18.44 -0.49 -6.28
N LEU A 95 18.28 0.63 -5.57
CA LEU A 95 19.28 1.71 -5.56
C LEU A 95 20.60 1.26 -4.96
N LYS A 96 20.57 0.42 -3.91
CA LYS A 96 21.78 -0.16 -3.33
C LYS A 96 22.49 -1.08 -4.32
N GLU A 97 21.78 -1.92 -5.06
CA GLU A 97 22.37 -2.76 -6.11
C GLU A 97 23.06 -1.93 -7.21
N VAL A 98 22.44 -0.82 -7.62
CA VAL A 98 23.04 0.13 -8.57
C VAL A 98 24.30 0.78 -7.99
N GLN A 99 24.27 1.19 -6.72
CA GLN A 99 25.43 1.76 -6.04
C GLN A 99 26.63 0.81 -6.06
N GLU A 100 26.42 -0.46 -5.71
CA GLU A 100 27.46 -1.50 -5.71
C GLU A 100 27.99 -1.76 -7.13
N ALA A 101 27.10 -1.88 -8.12
CA ALA A 101 27.48 -2.13 -9.51
C ALA A 101 28.31 -0.97 -10.11
N MET A 102 27.97 0.27 -9.76
CA MET A 102 28.70 1.45 -10.21
C MET A 102 29.96 1.74 -9.37
N LYS A 103 30.21 0.96 -8.30
CA LYS A 103 31.28 1.21 -7.32
C LYS A 103 31.24 2.63 -6.78
N ILE A 104 30.04 3.18 -6.58
CA ILE A 104 29.90 4.54 -6.04
C ILE A 104 30.18 4.46 -4.54
N ASN A 105 31.40 4.80 -4.15
CA ASN A 105 31.79 4.96 -2.75
C ASN A 105 31.72 6.45 -2.37
N ALA A 106 31.31 6.75 -1.14
CA ALA A 106 31.32 8.12 -0.62
C ALA A 106 32.72 8.78 -0.63
N SER A 107 33.77 7.97 -0.75
CA SER A 107 35.17 8.39 -0.79
C SER A 107 35.76 8.51 -2.21
N ASP A 108 35.02 8.10 -3.24
CA ASP A 108 35.52 8.11 -4.63
C ASP A 108 35.27 9.46 -5.32
N ILE A 109 36.13 9.78 -6.30
CA ILE A 109 35.99 10.98 -7.12
C ILE A 109 34.65 10.92 -7.87
N PRO A 110 33.81 11.96 -7.80
CA PRO A 110 32.51 11.98 -8.46
C PRO A 110 32.62 11.68 -9.96
N VAL A 111 31.80 10.74 -10.46
CA VAL A 111 31.79 10.33 -11.89
C VAL A 111 31.34 11.49 -12.82
N ILE A 112 30.85 12.60 -12.26
CA ILE A 112 30.68 13.86 -12.97
C ILE A 112 32.04 14.46 -13.35
N SER A 113 32.60 13.98 -14.46
CA SER A 113 33.63 14.70 -15.19
C SER A 113 33.07 16.05 -15.63
N ASN A 114 33.28 17.09 -14.82
CA ASN A 114 33.30 18.46 -15.31
C ASN A 114 34.47 18.55 -16.29
N LYS A 115 34.22 18.18 -17.54
CA LYS A 115 35.12 18.48 -18.64
C LYS A 115 35.12 20.01 -18.74
N LYS A 116 36.05 20.67 -18.03
CA LYS A 116 36.40 22.06 -18.31
C LYS A 116 36.72 22.12 -19.80
N THR A 117 35.84 22.71 -20.59
CA THR A 117 36.15 23.17 -21.92
C THR A 117 37.38 24.08 -21.79
N PRO A 118 38.51 23.81 -22.46
CA PRO A 118 39.62 24.73 -22.46
C PRO A 118 39.15 26.03 -23.12
N GLU A 119 39.13 27.13 -22.36
CA GLU A 119 38.98 28.45 -22.94
C GLU A 119 40.18 28.66 -23.88
N ALA A 120 39.90 28.71 -25.18
CA ALA A 120 40.88 29.09 -26.17
C ALA A 120 41.27 30.55 -25.90
N LYS A 121 42.47 30.76 -25.36
CA LYS A 121 43.15 32.05 -25.42
C LYS A 121 43.58 32.26 -26.86
N ASN A 122 42.93 33.19 -27.54
CA ASN A 122 43.49 33.80 -28.74
C ASN A 122 43.94 35.22 -28.39
N GLU A 123 45.16 35.52 -28.84
CA GLU A 123 45.93 36.76 -28.74
C GLU A 123 45.21 38.00 -29.29
#